data_AF-A0A090WXG9-F1
#
_entry.id   AF-A0A090WXG9-F1
#
_cell.length_a   1.000
_cell.length_b   1.000
_cell.length_c   1.000
_cell.angle_alpha   90.00
_cell.angle_beta   90.00
_cell.angle_gamma   90.00
#
_symmetry.space_group_name_H-M   'P 1'
#
loop_
_entity.id
_entity.type
_entity.pdbx_description
1 polymer ?
#
loop_
_entity_poly.entity_id
_entity_poly.type
_entity_poly.pdbx_seq_one_letter_code
_entity_poly.pdbx_strand_id
1 'polypeptide(L)'
;MVYDNERVVYSKTVEAQNYLDAFKNIQLICKENGIDLIFVFPPNFQVFNSSFYDRFNKLVNRENKIFVYDTLNTVYKDKNYFYDGSHLTKGGAEIFTSELSVFINATK
;
A
#
# COMPACT_ATOMS: atom_id res chain seq x y z
N MET A 1 0.49 -10.11 -19.01
CA MET A 1 1.33 -11.11 -18.32
C MET A 1 2.77 -10.86 -18.66
N VAL A 2 3.56 -10.29 -17.74
CA VAL A 2 4.97 -10.64 -17.60
C VAL A 2 5.24 -10.55 -16.09
N TYR A 3 5.34 -11.71 -15.44
CA TYR A 3 6.07 -11.81 -14.18
C TYR A 3 7.54 -11.66 -14.56
N ASP A 4 8.00 -10.42 -14.67
CA ASP A 4 9.41 -10.14 -14.86
C ASP A 4 10.07 -10.07 -13.49
N ASN A 5 11.13 -10.84 -13.30
CA ASN A 5 11.86 -10.96 -12.05
C ASN A 5 13.01 -9.95 -11.96
N GLU A 6 13.07 -8.97 -12.85
CA GLU A 6 14.05 -7.90 -12.78
C GLU A 6 13.75 -6.95 -11.62
N ARG A 7 14.74 -6.77 -10.74
CA ARG A 7 14.67 -5.87 -9.60
C ARG A 7 14.75 -4.42 -10.10
N VAL A 8 13.62 -3.89 -10.56
CA VAL A 8 13.52 -2.51 -11.06
C VAL A 8 13.85 -1.55 -9.92
N VAL A 9 14.93 -0.78 -10.05
CA VAL A 9 15.27 0.29 -9.09
C VAL A 9 14.27 1.42 -9.26
N TYR A 10 13.61 1.83 -8.17
CA TYR A 10 12.67 2.96 -8.22
C TYR A 10 13.39 4.26 -8.63
N SER A 11 12.95 4.87 -9.72
CA SER A 11 13.52 6.15 -10.17
C SER A 11 12.88 7.32 -9.44
N LYS A 12 13.72 8.16 -8.81
CA LYS A 12 13.27 9.40 -8.20
C LYS A 12 13.08 10.55 -9.20
N THR A 13 13.54 10.38 -10.44
CA THR A 13 13.46 11.45 -11.46
C THR A 13 12.03 11.82 -11.83
N VAL A 14 11.07 10.94 -11.54
CA VAL A 14 9.64 11.14 -11.79
C VAL A 14 8.87 11.63 -10.56
N GLU A 15 9.54 11.81 -9.41
CA GLU A 15 8.90 12.34 -8.21
C GLU A 15 8.65 13.85 -8.37
N ALA A 16 7.38 14.25 -8.25
CA ALA A 16 7.03 15.66 -8.19
C ALA A 16 7.21 16.18 -6.76
N GLN A 17 8.00 17.25 -6.59
CA GLN A 17 8.34 17.78 -5.28
C GLN A 17 7.11 18.17 -4.45
N ASN A 18 6.08 18.74 -5.09
CA ASN A 18 4.83 19.10 -4.44
C ASN A 18 4.09 17.89 -3.82
N TYR A 19 4.19 16.70 -4.42
CA TYR A 19 3.61 15.48 -3.84
C TYR A 19 4.43 14.95 -2.67
N LEU A 20 5.76 15.06 -2.72
CA LEU A 20 6.62 14.73 -1.58
C LEU A 20 6.34 15.66 -0.39
N ASP A 21 6.14 16.94 -0.65
CA ASP A 21 5.83 17.93 0.39
C ASP A 21 4.45 17.67 0.98
N ALA A 22 3.43 17.43 0.13
CA ALA A 22 2.10 17.04 0.59
C ALA A 22 2.13 15.75 1.44
N PHE A 23 2.90 14.75 1.01
CA PHE A 23 3.05 13.48 1.72
C PHE A 23 3.72 13.63 3.09
N LYS A 24 4.68 14.55 3.24
CA LYS A 24 5.27 14.88 4.56
C LYS A 24 4.29 15.66 5.43
N ASN A 25 3.57 16.62 4.83
CA ASN A 25 2.66 17.49 5.56
C ASN A 25 1.48 16.73 6.17
N ILE A 26 0.90 15.74 5.47
CA ILE A 26 -0.19 14.95 6.05
C ILE A 26 0.25 14.16 7.29
N GLN A 27 1.48 13.61 7.28
CA GLN A 27 2.04 12.91 8.43
C GLN A 27 2.25 13.85 9.62
N LEU A 28 2.72 15.07 9.36
CA LEU A 28 2.89 16.10 10.40
C LEU A 28 1.54 16.49 11.01
N ILE A 29 0.54 16.78 10.16
CA ILE A 29 -0.81 17.15 10.61
C ILE A 29 -1.39 16.04 11.49
N CYS A 30 -1.30 14.77 11.07
CA CYS A 30 -1.80 13.66 11.87
C CYS A 30 -1.10 13.59 13.24
N LYS A 31 0.24 13.71 13.26
CA LYS A 31 1.03 13.70 14.49
C LYS A 31 0.63 14.83 15.45
N GLU A 32 0.54 16.05 14.95
CA GLU A 32 0.21 17.24 15.75
C GLU A 32 -1.20 17.17 16.36
N ASN A 33 -2.10 16.44 15.70
CA ASN A 33 -3.49 16.27 16.14
C ASN A 33 -3.73 14.95 16.90
N GLY A 34 -2.68 14.18 17.22
CA GLY A 34 -2.83 12.89 17.91
C GLY A 34 -3.63 11.86 17.11
N ILE A 35 -3.55 11.91 15.78
CA ILE A 35 -4.22 10.97 14.87
C ILE A 35 -3.24 9.87 14.49
N ASP A 36 -3.60 8.62 14.78
CA ASP A 36 -2.85 7.45 14.32
C ASP A 36 -3.00 7.27 12.81
N LEU A 37 -1.91 7.51 12.08
CA LEU A 37 -1.87 7.36 10.63
C LEU A 37 -1.35 5.98 10.23
N ILE A 38 -2.17 5.27 9.45
CA ILE A 38 -1.84 3.97 8.86
C ILE A 38 -1.86 4.10 7.33
N PHE A 39 -0.74 3.77 6.69
CA PHE A 39 -0.65 3.67 5.24
C PHE A 39 -1.01 2.26 4.79
N VAL A 40 -1.83 2.15 3.75
CA VAL A 40 -2.39 0.88 3.30
C VAL A 40 -1.98 0.63 1.85
N PHE A 41 -1.30 -0.48 1.60
CA PHE A 41 -1.05 -1.00 0.25
C PHE A 41 -2.08 -2.09 -0.06
N PRO A 42 -3.12 -1.79 -0.85
CA PRO A 42 -4.13 -2.76 -1.23
C PRO A 42 -3.62 -3.71 -2.34
N PRO A 43 -4.30 -4.85 -2.55
CA PRO A 43 -4.08 -5.72 -3.69
C PRO A 43 -4.40 -5.02 -4.99
N ASN A 44 -3.54 -5.22 -5.99
CA ASN A 44 -3.82 -4.95 -7.39
C ASN A 44 -3.72 -6.26 -8.16
N PHE A 45 -4.40 -6.38 -9.30
CA PHE A 45 -4.25 -7.53 -10.19
C PHE A 45 -2.97 -7.42 -11.03
N GLN A 46 -1.85 -7.15 -10.35
CA GLN A 46 -0.51 -6.94 -10.88
C GLN A 46 0.53 -7.37 -9.84
N VAL A 47 1.78 -7.53 -10.27
CA VAL A 47 2.88 -7.85 -9.35
C VAL A 47 3.07 -6.70 -8.36
N PHE A 48 3.25 -7.04 -7.09
CA PHE A 48 3.54 -6.05 -6.06
C PHE A 48 4.84 -5.29 -6.36
N ASN A 49 4.77 -3.97 -6.38
CA ASN A 49 5.92 -3.12 -6.68
C ASN A 49 6.78 -2.92 -5.42
N SER A 50 7.67 -3.87 -5.18
CA SER A 50 8.58 -3.86 -4.01
C SER A 50 9.53 -2.67 -4.00
N SER A 51 9.97 -2.17 -5.16
CA SER A 51 10.89 -1.03 -5.21
C SER A 51 10.23 0.29 -4.87
N PHE A 52 8.97 0.47 -5.27
CA PHE A 52 8.17 1.60 -4.79
C PHE A 52 7.91 1.50 -3.29
N TYR A 53 7.57 0.31 -2.78
CA TYR A 53 7.41 0.10 -1.34
C TYR A 53 8.69 0.47 -0.57
N ASP A 54 9.86 0.03 -1.02
CA ASP A 54 11.14 0.37 -0.40
C ASP A 54 11.41 1.89 -0.39
N ARG A 55 11.02 2.59 -1.46
CA ARG A 55 11.10 4.06 -1.51
C ARG A 55 10.11 4.70 -0.54
N PHE A 56 8.88 4.24 -0.54
CA PHE A 56 7.78 4.73 0.29
C PHE A 56 8.10 4.57 1.77
N ASN A 57 8.57 3.39 2.19
CA ASN A 57 8.94 3.10 3.57
C ASN A 57 10.04 4.04 4.10
N LYS A 58 10.93 4.53 3.23
CA LYS A 58 11.96 5.54 3.60
C LYS A 58 11.39 6.95 3.80
N LEU A 59 10.19 7.23 3.30
CA LEU A 59 9.50 8.52 3.42
C LEU A 59 8.50 8.57 4.58
N VAL A 60 8.10 7.40 5.09
CA VAL A 60 7.16 7.28 6.20
C VAL A 60 7.88 7.56 7.51
N ASN A 61 7.30 8.42 8.35
CA ASN A 61 7.80 8.70 9.69
C ASN A 61 7.70 7.43 10.55
N ARG A 62 8.68 7.20 11.44
CA ARG A 62 8.84 5.95 12.19
C ARG A 62 7.65 5.58 13.08
N GLU A 63 6.89 6.57 13.52
CA GLU A 63 5.68 6.40 14.32
C GLU A 63 4.49 5.87 13.52
N ASN A 64 4.47 6.09 12.19
CA ASN A 64 3.37 5.69 11.35
C ASN A 64 3.50 4.22 10.95
N LYS A 65 2.35 3.57 10.79
CA LYS A 65 2.28 2.14 10.45
C LYS A 65 2.04 1.97 8.95
N ILE A 66 2.58 0.89 8.39
CA ILE A 66 2.31 0.50 7.01
C ILE A 66 1.72 -0.90 7.02
N PHE A 67 0.56 -1.06 6.39
CA PHE A 67 -0.05 -2.35 6.09
C PHE A 67 0.17 -2.69 4.63
N VAL A 68 0.59 -3.93 4.37
CA VAL A 68 0.67 -4.50 3.03
C VAL A 68 -0.21 -5.75 3.04
N TYR A 69 -1.08 -5.88 2.04
CA TYR A 69 -1.90 -7.07 1.86
C TYR A 69 -1.05 -8.34 1.76
N ASP A 70 -1.65 -9.51 2.03
CA ASP A 70 -0.94 -10.78 1.86
C ASP A 70 -0.69 -11.08 0.38
N THR A 71 0.53 -10.77 -0.09
CA THR A 71 0.96 -11.01 -1.48
C THR A 71 1.01 -12.50 -1.86
N LEU A 72 0.94 -13.41 -0.88
CA LEU A 72 0.89 -14.86 -1.11
C LEU A 72 -0.54 -15.39 -1.23
N ASN A 73 -1.55 -14.64 -0.77
CA ASN A 73 -2.95 -15.02 -0.87
C ASN A 73 -3.37 -15.12 -2.36
N THR A 74 -3.76 -16.33 -2.77
CA THR A 74 -4.06 -16.63 -4.18
C THR A 74 -5.33 -15.94 -4.68
N VAL A 75 -6.21 -15.49 -3.79
CA VAL A 75 -7.40 -14.70 -4.12
C VAL A 75 -7.01 -13.45 -4.91
N TYR A 76 -5.90 -12.79 -4.55
CA TYR A 76 -5.44 -11.58 -5.23
C TYR A 76 -4.77 -11.84 -6.59
N LYS A 77 -4.68 -13.11 -6.99
CA LYS A 77 -4.23 -13.55 -8.33
C LYS A 77 -5.39 -14.08 -9.18
N ASP A 78 -6.62 -14.05 -8.66
CA ASP A 78 -7.82 -14.43 -9.40
C ASP A 78 -8.58 -13.19 -9.87
N LYS A 79 -8.69 -13.05 -11.20
CA LYS A 79 -9.40 -11.94 -11.86
C LYS A 79 -10.86 -11.81 -11.43
N ASN A 80 -11.50 -12.87 -10.94
CA ASN A 80 -12.89 -12.83 -10.50
C ASN A 80 -13.07 -11.93 -9.27
N TYR A 81 -11.99 -11.65 -8.54
CA TYR A 81 -12.01 -10.77 -7.39
C TYR A 81 -11.71 -9.30 -7.74
N PHE A 82 -11.56 -8.95 -9.02
CA PHE A 82 -11.30 -7.60 -9.47
C PHE A 82 -12.26 -7.15 -10.58
N TYR A 83 -12.66 -5.88 -10.57
CA TYR A 83 -13.33 -5.24 -11.69
C TYR A 83 -12.36 -4.90 -12.82
N ASP A 84 -11.13 -4.51 -12.47
CA ASP A 84 -10.05 -4.16 -13.39
C ASP A 84 -8.66 -4.41 -12.76
N GLY A 85 -7.60 -3.80 -13.30
CA GLY A 85 -6.23 -4.00 -12.80
C GLY A 85 -5.98 -3.56 -11.35
N SER A 86 -6.85 -2.75 -10.75
CA SER A 86 -6.61 -2.12 -9.45
C SER A 86 -7.81 -2.12 -8.50
N HIS A 87 -9.02 -2.38 -8.99
CA HIS A 87 -10.24 -2.28 -8.19
C HIS A 87 -10.80 -3.66 -7.84
N LEU A 88 -10.90 -3.94 -6.52
CA LEU A 88 -11.50 -5.17 -6.01
C LEU A 88 -13.01 -5.19 -6.23
N THR A 89 -13.55 -6.37 -6.52
CA THR A 89 -14.99 -6.66 -6.39
C THR A 89 -15.40 -6.69 -4.92
N LYS A 90 -16.72 -6.73 -4.66
CA LYS A 90 -17.25 -6.89 -3.30
C LYS A 90 -16.60 -8.05 -2.53
N GLY A 91 -16.51 -9.25 -3.13
CA GLY A 91 -15.91 -10.41 -2.47
C GLY A 91 -14.42 -10.21 -2.17
N GLY A 92 -13.69 -9.54 -3.06
CA GLY A 92 -12.27 -9.24 -2.86
C GLY A 92 -12.06 -8.21 -1.76
N ALA A 93 -12.93 -7.20 -1.72
CA ALA A 93 -12.93 -6.16 -0.70
C ALA A 93 -13.28 -6.70 0.69
N GLU A 94 -14.19 -7.67 0.81
CA GLU A 94 -14.54 -8.33 2.07
C GLU A 94 -13.33 -9.04 2.68
N ILE A 95 -12.60 -9.81 1.87
CA ILE A 95 -11.39 -10.53 2.30
C ILE A 95 -10.31 -9.53 2.75
N PHE A 96 -9.99 -8.56 1.90
CA PHE A 96 -9.00 -7.52 2.20
C PHE A 96 -9.35 -6.72 3.45
N THR A 97 -10.61 -6.34 3.61
CA THR A 97 -11.08 -5.57 4.77
C THR A 97 -10.98 -6.38 6.06
N SER A 98 -11.20 -7.70 6.00
CA SER A 98 -10.99 -8.58 7.15
C SER A 98 -9.51 -8.59 7.56
N GLU A 99 -8.59 -8.75 6.60
CA GLU A 99 -7.14 -8.71 6.86
C GLU A 99 -6.70 -7.36 7.47
N LEU A 100 -7.15 -6.25 6.89
CA LEU A 100 -6.86 -4.90 7.40
C LEU A 100 -7.44 -4.67 8.80
N SER A 101 -8.65 -5.17 9.07
CA SER A 101 -9.28 -5.05 10.39
C SER A 101 -8.49 -5.78 11.47
N VAL A 102 -7.96 -6.96 11.16
CA VAL A 102 -7.08 -7.71 12.07
C VAL A 102 -5.82 -6.90 12.36
N PHE A 103 -5.17 -6.33 11.33
CA PHE A 103 -3.99 -5.49 11.51
C PHE A 103 -4.28 -4.27 12.40
N ILE A 104 -5.34 -3.52 12.10
CA ILE A 104 -5.72 -2.32 12.88
C ILE A 104 -5.93 -2.71 14.34
N ASN A 105 -6.67 -3.78 14.63
CA ASN A 105 -6.93 -4.22 16.00
C ASN A 105 -5.68 -4.70 16.74
N ALA A 106 -4.71 -5.31 16.05
CA ALA A 106 -3.44 -5.73 16.64
C ALA A 106 -2.48 -4.57 16.94
N THR A 107 -2.74 -3.40 16.37
CA THR A 107 -1.89 -2.20 16.51
C THR A 107 -2.49 -1.13 17.41
N LYS A 108 -3.57 -1.43 18.13
CA LYS A 108 -4.12 -0.59 19.20
C LYS A 108 -3.29 -0.71 20.48
#